data_AF-A0A0G0A475-F1
#
_entry.id   AF-A0A0G0A475-F1
#
_cell.length_a   1.000
_cell.length_b   1.000
_cell.length_c   1.000
_cell.angle_alpha   90.00
_cell.angle_beta   90.00
_cell.angle_gamma   90.00
#
_symmetry.space_group_name_H-M   'P 1'
#
loop_
_entity.id
_entity.type
_entity.pdbx_description
1 polymer ?
#
loop_
_entity_poly.entity_id
_entity_poly.type
_entity_poly.pdbx_seq_one_letter_code
_entity_poly.pdbx_strand_id
1 'polypeptide(L)'
;MQTLSFLSALALPAIVSASQVGASGTLSSLDGGLGGVVTVASDSSLEVTQYKLADASAPELYWWGSTSSDLSSGFRISNTHITEAATSDSLTINLDAGHTPADFSTVGLWCEKFKTNFGQAQLAASTTATSGSNNSQTTTGAAAPARTTTGAGSANSIGVMFAIAAMAAGVVVPALL
;
A
#
# COMPACT_ATOMS: atom_id res chain seq x y z
N MET A 1 -45.73 25.47 42.55
CA MET A 1 -44.30 25.57 42.18
C MET A 1 -43.92 24.23 41.54
N GLN A 2 -43.95 24.14 40.21
CA GLN A 2 -43.64 22.92 39.46
C GLN A 2 -42.33 23.15 38.71
N THR A 3 -41.25 22.56 39.22
CA THR A 3 -39.94 22.56 38.57
C THR A 3 -39.90 21.43 37.54
N LEU A 4 -40.12 21.77 36.26
CA LEU A 4 -39.78 20.89 35.13
C LEU A 4 -38.26 20.82 35.02
N SER A 5 -37.69 19.65 35.35
CA SER A 5 -36.29 19.32 35.07
C SER A 5 -36.20 18.78 33.65
N PHE A 6 -35.61 19.55 32.74
CA PHE A 6 -35.26 19.09 31.40
C PHE A 6 -33.95 18.28 31.48
N LEU A 7 -34.04 16.96 31.36
CA LEU A 7 -32.89 16.10 31.10
C LEU A 7 -32.53 16.21 29.60
N SER A 8 -31.60 17.10 29.26
CA SER A 8 -30.97 17.12 27.93
C SER A 8 -29.97 15.97 27.83
N ALA A 9 -30.36 14.89 27.14
CA ALA A 9 -29.45 13.83 26.73
C ALA A 9 -28.50 14.35 25.65
N LEU A 10 -27.23 14.56 26.01
CA LEU A 10 -26.16 14.92 25.09
C LEU A 10 -25.76 13.67 24.31
N ALA A 11 -26.34 13.48 23.12
CA ALA A 11 -25.87 12.45 22.20
C ALA A 11 -24.50 12.86 21.66
N LEU A 12 -23.44 12.13 22.04
CA LEU A 12 -22.11 12.30 21.46
C LEU A 12 -22.15 11.82 19.99
N PRO A 13 -21.64 12.60 19.03
CA PRO A 13 -21.44 12.11 17.67
C PRO A 13 -20.31 11.06 17.71
N ALA A 14 -20.63 9.81 17.36
CA ALA A 14 -19.62 8.82 17.07
C ALA A 14 -18.92 9.23 15.76
N ILE A 15 -17.69 9.72 15.88
CA ILE A 15 -16.84 9.99 14.73
C ILE A 15 -16.45 8.60 14.19
N VAL A 16 -17.10 8.19 13.10
CA VAL A 16 -16.72 6.97 12.39
C VAL A 16 -15.41 7.27 11.67
N SER A 17 -14.28 7.00 12.33
CA SER A 17 -12.99 6.98 11.65
C SER A 17 -13.03 5.82 10.66
N ALA A 18 -13.03 6.14 9.36
CA ALA A 18 -12.86 5.13 8.33
C ALA A 18 -11.49 4.48 8.55
N SER A 19 -11.48 3.19 8.91
CA SER A 19 -10.24 2.45 9.10
C SER A 19 -9.49 2.41 7.78
N GLN A 20 -8.28 2.96 7.76
CA GLN A 20 -7.39 2.91 6.59
C GLN A 20 -6.71 1.54 6.44
N VAL A 21 -7.11 0.54 7.22
CA VAL A 21 -6.54 -0.81 7.15
C VAL A 21 -6.68 -1.37 5.75
N GLY A 22 -5.55 -1.85 5.22
CA GLY A 22 -5.42 -2.30 3.83
C GLY A 22 -5.02 -1.22 2.84
N ALA A 23 -5.00 0.07 3.19
CA ALA A 23 -4.42 1.11 2.33
C ALA A 23 -2.95 0.79 2.05
N SER A 24 -2.50 1.01 0.83
CA SER A 24 -1.13 0.68 0.41
C SER A 24 -0.53 1.71 -0.52
N GLY A 25 0.80 1.72 -0.59
CA GLY A 25 1.57 2.59 -1.46
C GLY A 25 2.99 2.10 -1.66
N THR A 26 3.53 2.31 -2.86
CA THR A 26 4.91 1.95 -3.19
C THR A 26 5.87 3.04 -2.74
N LEU A 27 6.94 2.67 -2.03
CA LEU A 27 8.00 3.59 -1.62
C LEU A 27 8.79 4.05 -2.85
N SER A 28 8.94 5.36 -2.99
CA SER A 28 9.88 5.93 -3.95
C SER A 28 11.32 5.64 -3.51
N SER A 29 12.14 5.20 -4.46
CA SER A 29 13.59 5.04 -4.25
C SER A 29 14.31 6.33 -4.57
N LEU A 30 14.24 7.30 -3.64
CA LEU A 30 14.92 8.59 -3.73
C LEU A 30 16.35 8.47 -3.21
N ASP A 31 16.57 8.78 -1.94
CA ASP A 31 17.89 8.71 -1.29
C ASP A 31 18.07 7.41 -0.50
N GLY A 32 19.31 6.94 -0.38
CA GLY A 32 19.65 5.72 0.36
C GLY A 32 19.02 4.42 -0.17
N GLY A 33 18.35 4.46 -1.32
CA GLY A 33 17.81 3.29 -2.01
C GLY A 33 16.67 2.60 -1.26
N LEU A 34 15.84 3.38 -0.55
CA LEU A 34 14.62 2.89 0.10
C LEU A 34 13.67 2.29 -0.95
N GLY A 35 13.09 1.13 -0.64
CA GLY A 35 12.16 0.45 -1.51
C GLY A 35 11.24 -0.48 -0.73
N GLY A 36 10.15 -0.87 -1.37
CA GLY A 36 9.12 -1.73 -0.82
C GLY A 36 7.72 -1.17 -1.03
N VAL A 37 6.71 -1.89 -0.56
CA VAL A 37 5.31 -1.48 -0.59
C VAL A 37 4.83 -1.39 0.85
N VAL A 38 4.47 -0.19 1.30
CA VAL A 38 3.89 0.05 2.62
C VAL A 38 2.40 -0.28 2.54
N THR A 39 1.92 -1.05 3.50
CA THR A 39 0.52 -1.41 3.68
C THR A 39 0.11 -1.14 5.13
N VAL A 40 -1.08 -0.60 5.34
CA VAL A 40 -1.63 -0.42 6.67
C VAL A 40 -2.10 -1.77 7.18
N ALA A 41 -1.35 -2.36 8.11
CA ALA A 41 -1.66 -3.66 8.70
C ALA A 41 -2.74 -3.56 9.79
N SER A 42 -2.70 -2.49 10.60
CA SER A 42 -3.64 -2.23 11.69
C SER A 42 -3.75 -0.73 11.99
N ASP A 43 -4.62 -0.34 12.92
CA ASP A 43 -4.77 1.06 13.36
C ASP A 43 -3.54 1.61 14.10
N SER A 44 -2.53 0.78 14.39
CA SER A 44 -1.28 1.18 15.07
C SER A 44 -0.02 0.53 14.48
N SER A 45 -0.12 -0.09 13.30
CA SER A 45 1.01 -0.76 12.65
C SER A 45 0.93 -0.69 11.13
N LEU A 46 2.09 -0.49 10.52
CA LEU A 46 2.29 -0.59 9.07
C LEU A 46 3.18 -1.78 8.76
N GLU A 47 3.01 -2.35 7.58
CA GLU A 47 3.85 -3.42 7.06
C GLU A 47 4.49 -2.96 5.75
N VAL A 48 5.80 -3.10 5.64
CA VAL A 48 6.54 -2.84 4.40
C VAL A 48 6.98 -4.15 3.81
N THR A 49 6.35 -4.54 2.71
CA THR A 49 6.73 -5.73 1.95
C THR A 49 7.85 -5.40 0.96
N GLN A 50 8.72 -6.37 0.69
CA GLN A 50 9.93 -6.17 -0.14
C GLN A 50 10.77 -4.98 0.36
N TYR A 51 10.90 -4.87 1.68
CA TYR A 51 11.64 -3.79 2.30
C TYR A 51 13.10 -3.84 1.87
N LYS A 52 13.60 -2.70 1.41
CA LYS A 52 14.99 -2.51 1.05
C LYS A 52 15.43 -1.12 1.48
N LEU A 53 16.55 -1.03 2.16
CA LEU A 53 17.27 0.20 2.43
C LEU A 53 18.75 -0.08 2.15
N ALA A 54 19.31 0.57 1.14
CA ALA A 54 20.69 0.32 0.71
C ALA A 54 21.71 1.08 1.55
N ASP A 55 21.33 2.27 2.03
CA ASP A 55 22.17 3.11 2.88
C ASP A 55 21.33 3.69 4.01
N ALA A 56 21.81 3.49 5.24
CA ALA A 56 21.28 4.08 6.46
C ALA A 56 22.32 4.99 7.14
N SER A 57 23.24 5.56 6.36
CA SER A 57 24.32 6.40 6.89
C SER A 57 23.80 7.74 7.41
N ALA A 58 22.54 8.10 7.10
CA ALA A 58 21.92 9.30 7.63
C ALA A 58 21.66 9.20 9.14
N PRO A 59 22.17 10.16 9.94
CA PRO A 59 21.85 10.27 11.35
C PRO A 59 20.39 10.70 11.53
N GLU A 60 19.75 10.23 12.61
CA GLU A 60 18.37 10.62 12.97
C GLU A 60 17.35 10.34 11.85
N LEU A 61 17.43 9.13 11.28
CA LEU A 61 16.51 8.62 10.26
C LEU A 61 15.34 7.90 10.92
N TYR A 62 14.12 8.40 10.70
CA TYR A 62 12.91 7.88 11.32
C TYR A 62 11.79 7.71 10.30
N TRP A 63 10.79 6.91 10.65
CA TRP A 63 9.54 6.83 9.91
C TRP A 63 8.69 8.07 10.18
N TRP A 64 8.29 8.72 9.10
CA TRP A 64 7.53 9.97 9.10
C TRP A 64 6.25 9.80 8.28
N GLY A 65 5.22 10.53 8.71
CA GLY A 65 3.92 10.64 8.04
C GLY A 65 3.61 12.09 7.72
N SER A 66 2.89 12.33 6.63
CA SER A 66 2.38 13.66 6.26
C SER A 66 0.97 13.56 5.70
N THR A 67 0.17 14.60 5.92
CA THR A 67 -1.16 14.75 5.31
C THR A 67 -1.06 15.21 3.85
N SER A 68 0.11 15.73 3.44
CA SER A 68 0.44 16.14 2.08
C SER A 68 1.43 15.16 1.44
N SER A 69 1.77 15.39 0.17
CA SER A 69 2.85 14.67 -0.51
C SER A 69 4.26 15.13 -0.09
N ASP A 70 4.37 16.05 0.85
CA ASP A 70 5.66 16.55 1.35
C ASP A 70 5.90 16.05 2.78
N LEU A 71 6.96 15.27 2.98
CA LEU A 71 7.38 14.80 4.30
C LEU A 71 7.98 15.90 5.16
N SER A 72 8.44 17.03 4.58
CA SER A 72 9.04 18.12 5.34
C SER A 72 8.05 18.82 6.28
N SER A 73 6.77 18.85 5.90
CA SER A 73 5.66 19.33 6.72
C SER A 73 5.02 18.24 7.59
N GLY A 74 5.60 17.04 7.56
CA GLY A 74 5.09 15.88 8.26
C GLY A 74 5.42 15.86 9.75
N PHE A 75 5.22 14.71 10.35
CA PHE A 75 5.53 14.41 11.73
C PHE A 75 6.09 12.99 11.85
N ARG A 76 6.86 12.76 12.91
CA ARG A 76 7.38 11.43 13.24
C ARG A 76 6.22 10.52 13.63
N ILE A 77 6.15 9.34 13.01
CA ILE A 77 5.12 8.33 13.31
C ILE A 77 5.66 7.13 14.09
N SER A 78 6.99 6.93 14.07
CA SER A 78 7.68 5.92 14.88
C SER A 78 9.00 6.47 15.42
N ASN A 79 9.25 6.29 16.72
CA ASN A 79 10.49 6.61 17.41
C ASN A 79 11.61 5.60 17.15
N THR A 80 11.34 4.58 16.35
CA THR A 80 12.35 3.60 15.93
C THR A 80 13.41 4.28 15.07
N HIS A 81 14.62 4.39 15.60
CA HIS A 81 15.76 4.96 14.86
C HIS A 81 16.33 3.93 13.90
N ILE A 82 16.37 4.28 12.62
CA ILE A 82 17.00 3.46 11.58
C ILE A 82 18.50 3.78 11.54
N THR A 83 19.33 2.79 11.85
CA THR A 83 20.78 2.92 11.95
C THR A 83 21.55 2.02 11.00
N GLU A 84 20.88 1.03 10.40
CA GLU A 84 21.52 0.02 9.57
C GLU A 84 20.73 -0.18 8.28
N ALA A 85 21.47 -0.38 7.18
CA ALA A 85 20.90 -0.80 5.92
C ALA A 85 20.41 -2.25 6.05
N ALA A 86 19.23 -2.53 5.50
CA ALA A 86 18.61 -3.84 5.62
C ALA A 86 17.76 -4.17 4.39
N THR A 87 17.58 -5.46 4.14
CA THR A 87 16.67 -5.98 3.11
C THR A 87 15.93 -7.17 3.70
N SER A 88 14.61 -7.15 3.60
CA SER A 88 13.74 -8.17 4.22
C SER A 88 12.43 -8.28 3.44
N ASP A 89 11.83 -9.47 3.43
CA ASP A 89 10.57 -9.69 2.73
C ASP A 89 9.42 -8.89 3.33
N SER A 90 9.42 -8.71 4.66
CA SER A 90 8.46 -7.88 5.39
C SER A 90 9.12 -7.20 6.58
N LEU A 91 8.77 -5.93 6.80
CA LEU A 91 9.16 -5.13 7.95
C LEU A 91 7.92 -4.52 8.61
N THR A 92 7.69 -4.80 9.88
CA THR A 92 6.62 -4.17 10.66
C THR A 92 7.09 -2.87 11.29
N ILE A 93 6.35 -1.80 11.06
CA ILE A 93 6.56 -0.48 11.67
C ILE A 93 5.45 -0.26 12.68
N ASN A 94 5.82 -0.11 13.95
CA ASN A 94 4.88 0.24 15.00
C ASN A 94 4.74 1.76 15.09
N LEU A 95 3.49 2.23 15.05
CA LEU A 95 3.15 3.62 15.25
C LEU A 95 3.23 3.94 16.75
N ASP A 96 3.80 5.09 17.09
CA ASP A 96 3.82 5.54 18.49
C ASP A 96 2.42 5.91 18.98
N ALA A 97 2.25 5.95 20.30
CA ALA A 97 1.00 6.30 20.94
C ALA A 97 0.48 7.67 20.47
N GLY A 98 -0.78 7.71 20.02
CA GLY A 98 -1.42 8.93 19.53
C GLY A 98 -1.28 9.16 18.02
N HIS A 99 -0.59 8.28 17.30
CA HIS A 99 -0.55 8.29 15.85
C HIS A 99 -1.32 7.10 15.29
N THR A 100 -2.13 7.36 14.29
CA THR A 100 -2.91 6.37 13.56
C THR A 100 -2.67 6.55 12.06
N PRO A 101 -2.88 5.48 11.25
CA PRO A 101 -2.83 5.60 9.81
C PRO A 101 -3.80 6.65 9.26
N ALA A 102 -4.87 7.01 9.99
CA ALA A 102 -5.82 8.06 9.61
C ALA A 102 -5.21 9.48 9.61
N ASP A 103 -4.11 9.69 10.33
CA ASP A 103 -3.51 11.02 10.53
C ASP A 103 -2.60 11.45 9.37
N PHE A 104 -2.24 10.53 8.47
CA PHE A 104 -1.36 10.79 7.34
C PHE A 104 -1.84 10.09 6.07
N SER A 105 -1.53 10.68 4.92
CA SER A 105 -1.79 10.13 3.59
C SER A 105 -0.50 9.68 2.91
N THR A 106 0.65 10.17 3.36
CA THR A 106 1.97 9.84 2.84
C THR A 106 2.85 9.38 3.98
N VAL A 107 3.63 8.32 3.75
CA VAL A 107 4.54 7.73 4.73
C VAL A 107 5.91 7.49 4.10
N GLY A 108 6.98 7.68 4.84
CA GLY A 108 8.33 7.42 4.32
C GLY A 108 9.41 7.59 5.37
N LEU A 109 10.67 7.50 4.94
CA LEU A 109 11.81 7.77 5.81
C LEU A 109 12.29 9.21 5.62
N TRP A 110 12.47 9.88 6.75
CA TRP A 110 12.95 11.25 6.79
C TRP A 110 14.12 11.39 7.76
N CYS A 111 15.19 12.03 7.29
CA CYS A 111 16.34 12.38 8.11
C CYS A 111 16.08 13.75 8.76
N GLU A 112 15.93 13.78 10.07
CA GLU A 112 15.60 15.02 10.79
C GLU A 112 16.76 16.01 10.85
N LYS A 113 17.98 15.48 10.88
CA LYS A 113 19.21 16.26 10.99
C LYS A 113 19.55 16.99 9.69
N PHE A 114 19.43 16.31 8.56
CA PHE A 114 19.75 16.88 7.24
C PHE A 114 18.51 17.38 6.49
N LYS A 115 17.30 17.15 7.01
CA LYS A 115 16.03 17.52 6.38
C LYS A 115 15.92 16.94 4.96
N THR A 116 16.23 15.65 4.84
CA THR A 116 16.30 14.93 3.56
C THR A 116 15.33 13.76 3.56
N ASN A 117 14.73 13.52 2.39
CA ASN A 117 13.74 12.50 2.15
C ASN A 117 14.37 11.26 1.50
N PHE A 118 14.31 10.13 2.18
CA PHE A 118 14.89 8.87 1.69
C PHE A 118 13.95 8.12 0.76
N GLY A 119 12.69 8.53 0.70
CA GLY A 119 11.66 7.84 -0.03
C GLY A 119 10.36 7.87 0.72
N GLN A 120 9.28 7.90 -0.04
CA GLN A 120 7.93 8.00 0.50
C GLN A 120 6.94 7.25 -0.39
N ALA A 121 5.87 6.80 0.22
CA ALA A 121 4.73 6.18 -0.42
C ALA A 121 3.50 6.99 -0.07
N GLN A 122 2.68 7.30 -1.07
CA GLN A 122 1.33 7.78 -0.81
C GLN A 122 0.45 6.56 -0.58
N LEU A 123 -0.20 6.51 0.59
CA LEU A 123 -1.16 5.49 0.93
C LEU A 123 -2.46 5.80 0.19
N ALA A 124 -2.76 4.99 -0.81
CA ALA A 124 -4.08 4.96 -1.41
C ALA A 124 -4.89 3.88 -0.70
N ALA A 125 -6.16 4.17 -0.42
CA ALA A 125 -7.08 3.11 -0.02
C ALA A 125 -7.06 2.06 -1.14
N SER A 126 -6.49 0.90 -0.83
CA SER A 126 -6.81 -0.28 -1.60
C SER A 126 -8.29 -0.43 -1.40
N THR A 127 -9.08 -0.33 -2.46
CA THR A 127 -10.38 -0.99 -2.48
C THR A 127 -10.08 -2.47 -2.36
N THR A 128 -9.76 -2.89 -1.13
CA THR A 128 -10.02 -4.22 -0.65
C THR A 128 -11.54 -4.28 -0.72
N ALA A 129 -12.03 -4.62 -1.91
CA ALA A 129 -13.29 -5.27 -2.07
C ALA A 129 -13.23 -6.43 -1.08
N THR A 130 -13.73 -6.19 0.13
CA THR A 130 -14.65 -7.13 0.72
C THR A 130 -15.73 -7.31 -0.35
N SER A 131 -15.46 -8.20 -1.30
CA SER A 131 -16.46 -8.83 -2.13
C SER A 131 -17.34 -9.62 -1.18
N GLY A 132 -18.21 -8.91 -0.45
CA GLY A 132 -19.53 -9.41 -0.21
C GLY A 132 -20.14 -9.59 -1.60
N SER A 133 -20.00 -10.78 -2.17
CA SER A 133 -20.88 -11.25 -3.22
C SER A 133 -22.30 -11.30 -2.66
N ASN A 134 -22.95 -10.14 -2.58
CA ASN A 134 -24.40 -10.07 -2.63
C ASN A 134 -24.75 -10.34 -4.10
N ASN A 135 -24.83 -11.62 -4.45
CA ASN A 135 -25.55 -12.05 -5.63
C ASN A 135 -27.04 -11.78 -5.39
N SER A 136 -27.45 -10.54 -5.56
CA SER A 136 -28.85 -10.16 -5.71
C SER A 136 -29.16 -10.10 -7.21
N GLN A 137 -29.06 -11.26 -7.87
CA GLN A 137 -29.68 -11.47 -9.17
C GLN A 137 -30.95 -12.32 -8.97
N THR A 138 -32.00 -11.66 -8.51
CA THR A 138 -33.36 -12.18 -8.64
C THR A 138 -33.98 -11.52 -9.87
N THR A 139 -34.05 -12.23 -11.00
CA THR A 139 -35.15 -12.09 -11.96
C THR A 139 -35.40 -13.44 -12.67
N THR A 140 -36.45 -14.11 -12.19
CA THR A 140 -37.56 -14.69 -12.94
C THR A 140 -37.32 -15.12 -14.39
N GLY A 141 -37.51 -16.41 -14.66
CA GLY A 141 -37.38 -17.00 -15.98
C GLY A 141 -38.44 -16.59 -16.99
N ALA A 142 -38.08 -16.69 -18.27
CA ALA A 142 -38.94 -17.08 -19.38
C ALA A 142 -38.11 -17.26 -20.67
N ALA A 143 -38.28 -18.43 -21.31
CA ALA A 143 -38.24 -18.71 -22.74
C ALA A 143 -36.99 -18.36 -23.60
N ALA A 144 -36.43 -19.39 -24.23
CA ALA A 144 -35.57 -19.30 -25.41
C ALA A 144 -36.24 -18.55 -26.57
N PRO A 145 -35.45 -17.90 -27.46
CA PRO A 145 -35.12 -18.58 -28.71
C PRO A 145 -33.68 -18.33 -29.22
N ALA A 146 -33.27 -19.20 -30.14
CA ALA A 146 -31.97 -19.25 -30.81
C ALA A 146 -31.57 -17.96 -31.56
N ARG A 147 -30.26 -17.65 -31.59
CA ARG A 147 -29.64 -17.03 -32.78
C ARG A 147 -28.12 -17.27 -32.87
N THR A 148 -27.78 -17.71 -34.08
CA THR A 148 -26.52 -18.03 -34.74
C THR A 148 -25.53 -16.86 -34.83
N THR A 149 -24.23 -17.19 -34.73
CA THR A 149 -23.01 -16.60 -35.33
C THR A 149 -22.91 -15.09 -35.61
N THR A 150 -21.74 -14.55 -35.25
CA THR A 150 -20.82 -13.78 -36.14
C THR A 150 -20.28 -12.53 -35.45
N GLY A 151 -18.98 -12.56 -35.17
CA GLY A 151 -18.08 -11.51 -35.63
C GLY A 151 -17.67 -10.40 -34.67
N ALA A 152 -16.38 -10.12 -34.76
CA ALA A 152 -15.69 -8.85 -34.53
C ALA A 152 -15.39 -8.46 -33.08
N GLY A 153 -14.10 -8.62 -32.74
CA GLY A 153 -13.52 -8.19 -31.48
C GLY A 153 -13.20 -6.70 -31.38
N SER A 154 -12.70 -6.33 -30.21
CA SER A 154 -11.79 -5.20 -30.03
C SER A 154 -10.94 -5.41 -28.78
N ALA A 155 -9.69 -5.01 -28.93
CA ALA A 155 -8.52 -5.12 -28.05
C ALA A 155 -8.76 -4.57 -26.62
N ASN A 156 -8.01 -4.93 -25.58
CA ASN A 156 -6.55 -4.90 -25.46
C ASN A 156 -6.10 -5.77 -24.26
N SER A 157 -5.21 -6.73 -24.50
CA SER A 157 -4.50 -7.45 -23.43
C SER A 157 -3.03 -7.57 -23.81
N ILE A 158 -2.18 -6.72 -23.24
CA ILE A 158 -0.72 -6.84 -23.35
C ILE A 158 -0.28 -7.91 -22.35
N GLY A 159 -0.37 -9.17 -22.77
CA GLY A 159 0.25 -10.30 -22.09
C GLY A 159 1.58 -10.63 -22.77
N VAL A 160 2.69 -10.24 -22.16
CA VAL A 160 4.03 -10.64 -22.62
C VAL A 160 4.26 -12.07 -22.17
N MET A 161 3.85 -13.02 -23.01
CA MET A 161 4.19 -14.44 -22.90
C MET A 161 5.53 -14.65 -23.62
N PHE A 162 6.63 -14.77 -22.89
CA PHE A 162 7.88 -15.26 -23.46
C PHE A 162 7.76 -16.78 -23.66
N ALA A 163 7.49 -17.16 -24.90
CA ALA A 163 7.47 -18.55 -25.35
C ALA A 163 8.88 -19.12 -25.41
N ILE A 164 9.07 -20.24 -24.72
CA ILE A 164 10.20 -21.15 -24.78
C ILE A 164 10.26 -21.75 -26.20
N ALA A 165 11.20 -21.29 -27.02
CA ALA A 165 11.48 -21.88 -28.33
C ALA A 165 12.65 -22.87 -28.21
N ALA A 166 12.31 -24.16 -28.15
CA ALA A 166 13.25 -25.24 -28.37
C ALA A 166 13.68 -25.25 -29.85
N MET A 167 14.98 -25.18 -30.10
CA MET A 167 15.57 -25.51 -31.41
C MET A 167 16.82 -26.36 -31.19
N ALA A 168 16.81 -27.51 -31.84
CA ALA A 168 17.75 -28.59 -31.70
C ALA A 168 18.96 -28.47 -32.63
N ALA A 169 19.98 -29.25 -32.28
CA ALA A 169 21.05 -29.82 -33.11
C ALA A 169 22.22 -28.92 -33.55
N GLY A 170 23.43 -29.41 -33.29
CA GLY A 170 24.64 -28.91 -33.93
C GLY A 170 25.94 -29.25 -33.19
N VAL A 171 26.30 -30.54 -33.18
CA VAL A 171 27.64 -31.03 -32.81
C VAL A 171 28.71 -30.38 -33.69
N VAL A 172 29.77 -29.79 -33.10
CA VAL A 172 31.16 -30.04 -33.55
C VAL A 172 32.19 -29.58 -32.51
N VAL A 173 33.12 -30.49 -32.20
CA VAL A 173 34.36 -30.31 -31.42
C VAL A 173 35.50 -30.04 -32.41
N PRO A 174 36.45 -29.12 -32.12
CA PRO A 174 37.85 -29.54 -31.88
C PRO A 174 38.49 -28.69 -30.75
N ALA A 175 39.22 -29.20 -29.76
CA ALA A 175 40.47 -29.96 -29.74
C ALA A 175 41.69 -29.20 -30.33
N LEU A 176 42.72 -29.04 -29.48
CA LEU A 176 44.07 -28.48 -29.70
C LEU A 176 44.12 -26.95 -29.84
N LEU A 177 45.01 -26.20 -29.17
CA LEU A 177 46.39 -26.46 -28.76
C LEU A 177 46.73 -25.69 -27.47
#